data_AF-A0AAD7K127-F1
#
_entry.id   AF-A0AAD7K127-F1
#
_cell.length_a   1.000
_cell.length_b   1.000
_cell.length_c   1.000
_cell.angle_alpha   90.00
_cell.angle_beta   90.00
_cell.angle_gamma   90.00
#
_symmetry.space_group_name_H-M   'P 1'
#
loop_
_entity.id
_entity.type
_entity.pdbx_description
1 polymer ?
#
loop_
_entity_poly.entity_id
_entity_poly.type
_entity_poly.pdbx_seq_one_letter_code
_entity_poly.pdbx_strand_id
1 'polypeptide(L)'
;MSANKPFDFPPEMEREIFETAAIRHPKMIHTLLLVCRRVHIWVEPLLYRVIQILHTSGSSRVLTAIQSKPSTFLQLAVHHLWIGPMQEAPKILINCSSVHNLFLDGGITPDILDILDRMHVRKMSFTLPQPLSGWPEQALTRPAFRSVTHLDLYQEGVERSSWVDWSHLASLPALTHLCLSETMSSGILRDVLAECPRLAVVITIWWSHEVEEATLFAQTLTTTDHRVVLMTVSSCSEDWDIGAEGGDDFWARAETFVARKRKGEIEKNCFVLKG
;
A
#
# COMPACT_ATOMS: atom_id res chain seq x y z
N MET A 1 -52.50 -5.49 26.65
CA MET A 1 -51.09 -5.70 26.25
C MET A 1 -50.70 -4.53 25.36
N SER A 2 -49.89 -3.60 25.86
CA SER A 2 -49.39 -2.49 25.03
C SER A 2 -48.31 -3.06 24.11
N ALA A 3 -48.52 -3.01 22.79
CA ALA A 3 -47.49 -3.37 21.83
C ALA A 3 -46.29 -2.44 22.05
N ASN A 4 -45.11 -3.01 22.29
CA ASN A 4 -43.86 -2.24 22.33
C ASN A 4 -43.72 -1.55 20.97
N LYS A 5 -43.80 -0.21 20.96
CA LYS A 5 -43.51 0.55 19.76
C LYS A 5 -42.05 0.26 19.39
N PRO A 6 -41.75 -0.15 18.14
CA PRO A 6 -40.37 -0.34 17.72
C PRO A 6 -39.60 0.97 17.91
N PHE A 7 -38.35 0.85 18.32
CA PHE A 7 -37.46 1.99 18.46
C PHE A 7 -37.09 2.47 17.05
N ASP A 8 -37.52 3.69 16.70
CA ASP A 8 -37.24 4.30 15.40
C ASP A 8 -35.91 5.07 15.50
N PHE A 9 -34.83 4.51 14.94
CA PHE A 9 -33.56 5.23 14.83
C PHE A 9 -33.64 6.30 13.73
N PRO A 10 -33.00 7.47 13.89
CA PRO A 10 -32.75 8.39 12.78
C PRO A 10 -31.95 7.71 11.67
N PRO A 11 -32.19 8.04 10.37
CA PRO A 11 -31.49 7.41 9.25
C PRO A 11 -29.97 7.47 9.33
N GLU A 12 -29.41 8.53 9.90
CA GLU A 12 -27.97 8.72 10.07
C GLU A 12 -27.39 7.72 11.07
N MET A 13 -28.10 7.43 12.17
CA MET A 13 -27.69 6.44 13.15
C MET A 13 -27.82 5.02 12.58
N GLU A 14 -28.90 4.73 11.84
CA GLU A 14 -29.02 3.45 11.12
C GLU A 14 -27.82 3.25 10.19
N ARG A 15 -27.48 4.27 9.39
CA ARG A 15 -26.35 4.23 8.48
C ARG A 15 -25.04 3.96 9.20
N GLU A 16 -24.74 4.69 10.27
CA GLU A 16 -23.52 4.49 11.06
C GLU A 16 -23.43 3.07 11.64
N ILE A 17 -24.54 2.53 12.14
CA ILE A 17 -24.61 1.15 12.66
C ILE A 17 -24.28 0.15 11.54
N PHE A 18 -24.92 0.27 10.37
CA PHE A 18 -24.73 -0.67 9.26
C PHE A 18 -23.33 -0.56 8.64
N GLU A 19 -22.81 0.65 8.44
CA GLU A 19 -21.45 0.86 7.92
C GLU A 19 -20.41 0.35 8.92
N THR A 20 -20.57 0.61 10.23
CA THR A 20 -19.67 0.10 11.27
C THR A 20 -19.69 -1.44 11.33
N ALA A 21 -20.88 -2.04 11.26
CA ALA A 21 -21.01 -3.50 11.22
C ALA A 21 -20.35 -4.10 9.98
N ALA A 22 -20.54 -3.47 8.81
CA ALA A 22 -19.91 -3.88 7.56
C ALA A 22 -18.38 -3.76 7.61
N ILE A 23 -17.84 -2.68 8.16
CA ILE A 23 -16.39 -2.45 8.29
C ILE A 23 -15.76 -3.45 9.28
N ARG A 24 -16.38 -3.67 10.44
CA ARG A 24 -15.85 -4.60 11.45
C ARG A 24 -16.04 -6.07 11.09
N HIS A 25 -17.02 -6.37 10.25
CA HIS A 25 -17.35 -7.72 9.81
C HIS A 25 -17.57 -7.77 8.29
N PRO A 26 -16.51 -7.65 7.46
CA PRO A 26 -16.65 -7.61 6.00
C PRO A 26 -17.41 -8.81 5.42
N LYS A 27 -17.26 -9.99 6.03
CA LYS A 27 -17.99 -11.22 5.64
C LYS A 27 -19.52 -11.10 5.76
N MET A 28 -20.03 -10.16 6.56
CA MET A 28 -21.45 -9.91 6.73
C MET A 28 -22.03 -8.96 5.69
N ILE A 29 -21.20 -8.24 4.92
CA ILE A 29 -21.66 -7.25 3.93
C ILE A 29 -22.76 -7.82 3.04
N HIS A 30 -22.59 -9.03 2.52
CA HIS A 30 -23.60 -9.68 1.67
C HIS A 30 -24.96 -9.86 2.35
N THR A 31 -24.98 -10.20 3.65
CA THR A 31 -26.22 -10.31 4.42
C THR A 31 -26.82 -8.93 4.70
N LEU A 32 -26.00 -7.93 5.01
CA LEU A 32 -26.45 -6.56 5.27
C LEU A 32 -27.09 -5.94 4.02
N LEU A 33 -26.57 -6.22 2.83
CA LEU A 33 -27.14 -5.78 1.56
C LEU A 33 -28.58 -6.28 1.30
N LEU A 34 -29.01 -7.34 1.99
CA LEU A 34 -30.34 -7.93 1.86
C LEU A 34 -31.38 -7.34 2.84
N VAL A 35 -30.96 -6.50 3.79
CA VAL A 35 -31.84 -5.98 4.85
C VAL A 35 -32.94 -5.10 4.27
N CYS A 36 -32.57 -4.05 3.53
CA CYS A 36 -33.50 -3.19 2.81
C CYS A 36 -32.75 -2.28 1.81
N ARG A 37 -33.50 -1.55 0.97
CA ARG A 37 -32.93 -0.71 -0.10
C ARG A 37 -31.96 0.38 0.41
N ARG A 38 -32.25 1.05 1.53
CA ARG A 38 -31.37 2.11 2.05
C ARG A 38 -30.04 1.53 2.55
N VAL A 39 -30.09 0.40 3.25
CA VAL A 39 -28.89 -0.30 3.75
C VAL A 39 -28.05 -0.78 2.59
N HIS A 40 -28.68 -1.28 1.53
CA HIS A 40 -27.97 -1.62 0.30
C HIS A 40 -27.18 -0.43 -0.24
N ILE A 41 -27.80 0.75 -0.38
CA ILE A 41 -27.14 1.97 -0.90
C ILE A 41 -25.95 2.38 -0.01
N TRP A 42 -26.08 2.26 1.31
CA TRP A 42 -25.02 2.64 2.26
C TRP A 42 -23.86 1.64 2.29
N VAL A 43 -24.16 0.34 2.25
CA VAL A 43 -23.19 -0.73 2.47
C VAL A 43 -22.53 -1.20 1.18
N GLU A 44 -23.20 -1.10 0.03
CA GLU A 44 -22.66 -1.57 -1.26
C GLU A 44 -21.28 -0.97 -1.60
N PRO A 45 -21.01 0.34 -1.41
CA PRO A 45 -19.67 0.89 -1.63
C PRO A 45 -18.57 0.19 -0.82
N LEU A 46 -18.87 -0.31 0.38
CA LEU A 46 -17.90 -0.99 1.24
C LEU A 46 -17.47 -2.35 0.65
N LEU A 47 -18.29 -2.98 -0.19
CA LEU A 47 -17.92 -4.21 -0.91
C LEU A 47 -16.79 -3.95 -1.92
N TYR A 48 -16.71 -2.75 -2.47
CA TYR A 48 -15.74 -2.35 -3.48
C TYR A 48 -14.56 -1.55 -2.90
N ARG A 49 -14.52 -1.35 -1.58
CA ARG A 49 -13.51 -0.50 -0.94
C ARG A 49 -12.09 -1.00 -1.15
N VAL A 50 -11.93 -2.32 -1.09
CA VAL A 50 -10.68 -3.03 -1.33
C VAL A 50 -10.90 -3.95 -2.52
N ILE A 51 -10.13 -3.76 -3.59
CA ILE A 51 -10.17 -4.61 -4.78
C ILE A 51 -8.79 -5.23 -4.97
N GLN A 52 -8.74 -6.56 -5.03
CA GLN A 52 -7.55 -7.31 -5.39
C GLN A 52 -7.81 -8.13 -6.64
N ILE A 53 -6.88 -8.08 -7.58
CA ILE A 53 -6.92 -8.86 -8.80
C ILE A 53 -5.55 -9.53 -8.94
N LEU A 54 -5.30 -10.60 -8.19
CA LEU A 54 -3.97 -11.23 -8.10
C LEU A 54 -3.66 -12.16 -9.29
N HIS A 55 -4.69 -12.80 -9.86
CA HIS A 55 -4.51 -13.81 -10.90
C HIS A 55 -5.42 -13.58 -12.11
N THR A 56 -4.93 -13.98 -13.28
CA THR A 56 -5.69 -13.93 -14.54
C THR A 56 -6.93 -14.82 -14.51
N SER A 57 -6.90 -15.93 -13.77
CA SER A 57 -7.99 -16.93 -13.72
C SER A 57 -9.26 -16.46 -13.01
N GLY A 58 -9.27 -15.30 -12.36
CA GLY A 58 -10.46 -14.68 -11.77
C GLY A 58 -10.73 -13.24 -12.21
N SER A 59 -9.79 -12.63 -12.95
CA SER A 59 -9.84 -11.21 -13.29
C SER A 59 -11.08 -10.86 -14.11
N SER A 60 -11.54 -11.76 -14.99
CA SER A 60 -12.71 -11.51 -15.84
C SER A 60 -14.00 -11.24 -15.05
N ARG A 61 -14.22 -11.95 -13.93
CA ARG A 61 -15.42 -11.76 -13.09
C ARG A 61 -15.36 -10.44 -12.33
N VAL A 62 -14.19 -10.13 -11.75
CA VAL A 62 -13.97 -8.86 -11.04
C VAL A 62 -14.09 -7.69 -12.02
N LEU A 63 -13.47 -7.80 -13.19
CA LEU A 63 -13.58 -6.80 -14.26
C LEU A 63 -15.01 -6.62 -14.73
N THR A 64 -15.76 -7.70 -14.94
CA THR A 64 -17.18 -7.60 -15.31
C THR A 64 -17.97 -6.89 -14.22
N ALA A 65 -17.71 -7.19 -12.94
CA ALA A 65 -18.36 -6.53 -11.82
C ALA A 65 -18.02 -5.03 -11.76
N ILE A 66 -16.75 -4.65 -11.93
CA ILE A 66 -16.29 -3.25 -12.00
C ILE A 66 -16.96 -2.55 -13.19
N GLN A 67 -16.90 -3.14 -14.38
CA GLN A 67 -17.47 -2.56 -15.61
C GLN A 67 -19.00 -2.45 -15.57
N SER A 68 -19.67 -3.25 -14.74
CA SER A 68 -21.13 -3.14 -14.54
C SER A 68 -21.54 -1.94 -13.69
N LYS A 69 -20.59 -1.28 -13.01
CA LYS A 69 -20.85 -0.13 -12.15
C LYS A 69 -20.53 1.18 -12.88
N PRO A 70 -21.29 2.27 -12.63
CA PRO A 70 -20.92 3.59 -13.11
C PRO A 70 -19.54 4.01 -12.61
N SER A 71 -18.75 4.71 -13.43
CA SER A 71 -17.43 5.22 -13.01
C SER A 71 -17.51 6.13 -11.79
N THR A 72 -18.57 6.95 -11.68
CA THR A 72 -18.81 7.81 -10.50
C THR A 72 -19.02 7.02 -9.22
N PHE A 73 -19.59 5.81 -9.30
CA PHE A 73 -19.71 4.92 -8.14
C PHE A 73 -18.34 4.38 -7.72
N LEU A 74 -17.56 3.86 -8.67
CA LEU A 74 -16.23 3.30 -8.40
C LEU A 74 -15.26 4.34 -7.86
N GLN A 75 -15.30 5.56 -8.38
CA GLN A 75 -14.51 6.67 -7.87
C GLN A 75 -14.80 6.98 -6.40
N LEU A 76 -16.01 6.74 -5.90
CA LEU A 76 -16.33 6.98 -4.49
C LEU A 76 -16.05 5.75 -3.62
N ALA A 77 -16.28 4.56 -4.18
CA ALA A 77 -16.20 3.30 -3.47
C ALA A 77 -14.78 2.77 -3.32
N VAL A 78 -13.95 2.81 -4.38
CA VAL A 78 -12.66 2.10 -4.43
C VAL A 78 -11.53 2.94 -3.87
N HIS A 79 -10.92 2.46 -2.79
CA HIS A 79 -9.89 3.19 -2.03
C HIS A 79 -8.52 2.49 -2.08
N HIS A 80 -8.55 1.16 -2.06
CA HIS A 80 -7.38 0.29 -2.06
C HIS A 80 -7.46 -0.63 -3.26
N LEU A 81 -6.39 -0.69 -4.04
CA LEU A 81 -6.35 -1.46 -5.27
C LEU A 81 -5.03 -2.22 -5.40
N TRP A 82 -5.12 -3.54 -5.58
CA TRP A 82 -4.00 -4.40 -5.95
C TRP A 82 -4.28 -5.00 -7.33
N ILE A 83 -3.41 -4.71 -8.29
CA ILE A 83 -3.51 -5.26 -9.65
C ILE A 83 -2.30 -6.14 -9.96
N GLY A 84 -2.55 -7.43 -10.12
CA GLY A 84 -1.62 -8.44 -10.60
C GLY A 84 -1.47 -8.39 -12.13
N PRO A 85 -2.52 -8.73 -12.90
CA PRO A 85 -2.49 -8.72 -14.36
C PRO A 85 -2.40 -7.30 -14.95
N MET A 86 -1.20 -6.93 -15.41
CA MET A 86 -0.93 -5.58 -15.95
C MET A 86 -1.72 -5.25 -17.22
N GLN A 87 -2.18 -6.24 -17.99
CA GLN A 87 -2.93 -6.00 -19.24
C GLN A 87 -4.26 -5.29 -19.02
N GLU A 88 -4.85 -5.43 -17.83
CA GLU A 88 -6.16 -4.85 -17.48
C GLU A 88 -6.02 -3.63 -16.57
N ALA A 89 -4.81 -3.34 -16.07
CA ALA A 89 -4.54 -2.24 -15.14
C ALA A 89 -5.02 -0.88 -15.68
N PRO A 90 -4.76 -0.47 -16.94
CA PRO A 90 -5.23 0.81 -17.45
C PRO A 90 -6.75 0.96 -17.40
N LYS A 91 -7.50 -0.09 -17.77
CA LYS A 91 -8.97 -0.06 -17.79
C LYS A 91 -9.56 0.06 -16.37
N ILE A 92 -8.95 -0.61 -15.40
CA ILE A 92 -9.38 -0.52 -13.99
C ILE A 92 -9.06 0.87 -13.43
N LEU A 93 -7.82 1.34 -13.62
CA LEU A 93 -7.34 2.60 -13.05
C LEU A 93 -8.14 3.81 -13.55
N ILE A 94 -8.53 3.85 -14.83
CA ILE A 94 -9.37 4.92 -15.39
C ILE A 94 -10.71 5.06 -14.65
N ASN A 95 -11.25 3.96 -14.13
CA ASN A 95 -12.54 3.97 -13.42
C ASN A 95 -12.39 4.18 -11.91
N CYS A 96 -11.18 4.08 -11.36
CA CYS A 96 -10.90 4.08 -9.92
C CYS A 96 -9.97 5.25 -9.53
N SER A 97 -10.28 6.47 -9.94
CA SER A 97 -9.36 7.62 -9.80
C SER A 97 -9.12 8.11 -8.35
N SER A 98 -9.95 7.69 -7.39
CA SER A 98 -9.80 8.09 -5.96
C SER A 98 -9.01 7.09 -5.12
N VAL A 99 -8.39 6.09 -5.76
CA VAL A 99 -7.48 5.15 -5.08
C VAL A 99 -6.34 5.92 -4.44
N HIS A 100 -6.09 5.65 -3.17
CA HIS A 100 -4.98 6.25 -2.42
C HIS A 100 -3.96 5.24 -1.91
N ASN A 101 -4.28 3.93 -1.93
CA ASN A 101 -3.33 2.84 -1.72
C ASN A 101 -3.34 1.93 -2.96
N LEU A 102 -2.24 1.92 -3.72
CA LEU A 102 -2.13 1.22 -4.98
C LEU A 102 -0.94 0.24 -4.97
N PHE A 103 -1.20 -1.01 -5.33
CA PHE A 103 -0.19 -2.03 -5.60
C PHE A 103 -0.26 -2.49 -7.07
N LEU A 104 0.89 -2.50 -7.77
CA LEU A 104 1.02 -2.95 -9.16
C LEU A 104 2.11 -4.04 -9.29
N ASP A 105 1.70 -5.26 -9.63
CA ASP A 105 2.55 -6.46 -9.68
C ASP A 105 3.34 -6.62 -10.99
N GLY A 106 3.67 -5.53 -11.67
CA GLY A 106 4.39 -5.59 -12.95
C GLY A 106 4.95 -4.25 -13.40
N GLY A 107 5.29 -3.42 -12.41
CA GLY A 107 5.85 -2.09 -12.61
C GLY A 107 4.87 -1.09 -13.18
N ILE A 108 5.42 0.00 -13.69
CA ILE A 108 4.62 1.11 -14.20
C ILE A 108 5.04 1.38 -15.64
N THR A 109 4.11 1.19 -16.56
CA THR A 109 4.28 1.51 -17.98
C THR A 109 3.92 2.98 -18.25
N PRO A 110 4.36 3.57 -19.39
CA PRO A 110 4.05 4.97 -19.71
C PRO A 110 2.55 5.29 -19.75
N ASP A 111 1.71 4.38 -20.25
CA ASP A 111 0.26 4.52 -20.29
C ASP A 111 -0.37 4.49 -18.89
N ILE A 112 0.19 3.71 -17.96
CA ILE A 112 -0.23 3.74 -16.56
C ILE A 112 0.20 5.06 -15.91
N LEU A 113 1.43 5.55 -16.17
CA LEU A 113 1.88 6.86 -15.66
C LEU A 113 0.94 7.99 -16.08
N ASP A 114 0.48 8.02 -17.33
CA ASP A 114 -0.45 9.04 -17.84
C ASP A 114 -1.83 9.01 -17.14
N ILE A 115 -2.22 7.85 -16.60
CA ILE A 115 -3.43 7.71 -15.78
C ILE A 115 -3.13 8.18 -14.34
N LEU A 116 -2.02 7.72 -13.76
CA LEU A 116 -1.61 8.06 -12.40
C LEU A 116 -1.34 9.55 -12.20
N ASP A 117 -0.92 10.28 -13.24
CA ASP A 117 -0.74 11.74 -13.20
C ASP A 117 -2.02 12.51 -12.83
N ARG A 118 -3.18 11.88 -13.02
CA ARG A 118 -4.50 12.44 -12.67
C ARG A 118 -5.04 11.91 -11.34
N MET A 119 -4.27 11.08 -10.64
CA MET A 119 -4.65 10.45 -9.39
C MET A 119 -3.90 11.07 -8.20
N HIS A 120 -4.40 10.83 -6.99
CA HIS A 120 -3.81 11.31 -5.73
C HIS A 120 -3.36 10.15 -4.84
N VAL A 121 -2.58 9.23 -5.41
CA VAL A 121 -2.07 8.06 -4.71
C VAL A 121 -1.12 8.51 -3.59
N ARG A 122 -1.31 7.96 -2.37
CA ARG A 122 -0.52 8.28 -1.17
C ARG A 122 0.40 7.15 -0.74
N LYS A 123 -0.07 5.91 -0.86
CA LYS A 123 0.70 4.68 -0.68
C LYS A 123 0.80 4.00 -2.05
N MET A 124 2.01 3.78 -2.52
CA MET A 124 2.25 3.16 -3.82
C MET A 124 3.29 2.05 -3.68
N SER A 125 2.96 0.88 -4.21
CA SER A 125 3.81 -0.31 -4.23
C SER A 125 3.90 -0.82 -5.65
N PHE A 126 5.12 -1.09 -6.15
CA PHE A 126 5.29 -1.72 -7.46
C PHE A 126 6.65 -2.41 -7.62
N THR A 127 6.68 -3.34 -8.55
CA THR A 127 7.91 -4.02 -8.97
C THR A 127 8.68 -3.16 -9.97
N LEU A 128 9.94 -2.86 -9.67
CA LEU A 128 10.85 -2.18 -10.59
C LEU A 128 11.21 -3.13 -11.75
N PRO A 129 11.19 -2.67 -13.01
CA PRO A 129 11.60 -3.51 -14.13
C PRO A 129 13.09 -3.77 -14.10
N GLN A 130 13.48 -4.94 -14.60
CA GLN A 130 14.88 -5.28 -14.83
C GLN A 130 15.23 -5.21 -16.32
N PRO A 131 16.34 -4.54 -16.70
CA PRO A 131 17.18 -3.66 -15.86
C PRO A 131 16.54 -2.28 -15.60
N LEU A 132 16.96 -1.60 -14.52
CA LEU A 132 16.51 -0.23 -14.19
C LEU A 132 16.82 0.80 -15.28
N SER A 133 17.83 0.55 -16.12
CA SER A 133 18.25 1.43 -17.21
C SER A 133 17.18 1.67 -18.28
N GLY A 134 16.10 0.87 -18.30
CA GLY A 134 14.92 1.08 -19.14
C GLY A 134 13.80 1.88 -18.46
N TRP A 135 13.89 2.12 -17.15
CA TRP A 135 12.94 2.98 -16.45
C TRP A 135 13.17 4.43 -16.89
N PRO A 136 12.11 5.19 -17.20
CA PRO A 136 12.30 6.58 -17.55
C PRO A 136 12.94 7.28 -16.35
N GLU A 137 14.14 7.83 -16.53
CA GLU A 137 14.88 8.60 -15.51
C GLU A 137 14.00 9.68 -14.87
N GLN A 138 12.99 10.15 -15.62
CA GLN A 138 12.03 11.18 -15.22
C GLN A 138 10.68 10.62 -14.74
N ALA A 139 10.51 9.30 -14.60
CA ALA A 139 9.24 8.72 -14.16
C ALA A 139 8.87 9.19 -12.75
N LEU A 140 9.83 9.17 -11.82
CA LEU A 140 9.60 9.62 -10.44
C LEU A 140 9.38 11.13 -10.32
N THR A 141 9.77 11.93 -11.30
CA THR A 141 9.51 13.39 -11.29
C THR A 141 8.11 13.75 -11.81
N ARG A 142 7.33 12.76 -12.26
CA ARG A 142 5.98 12.97 -12.79
C ARG A 142 4.95 13.35 -11.72
N PRO A 143 3.86 14.05 -12.09
CA PRO A 143 2.75 14.36 -11.19
C PRO A 143 2.20 13.16 -10.42
N ALA A 144 2.23 11.96 -10.99
CA ALA A 144 1.83 10.70 -10.36
C ALA A 144 2.42 10.49 -8.95
N PHE A 145 3.64 10.96 -8.70
CA PHE A 145 4.35 10.74 -7.44
C PHE A 145 4.31 11.93 -6.49
N ARG A 146 3.72 13.07 -6.88
CA ARG A 146 3.64 14.30 -6.07
C ARG A 146 3.06 14.07 -4.68
N SER A 147 2.07 13.18 -4.58
CA SER A 147 1.30 12.94 -3.34
C SER A 147 1.75 11.67 -2.61
N VAL A 148 2.73 10.96 -3.16
CA VAL A 148 3.19 9.68 -2.60
C VAL A 148 3.99 9.96 -1.34
N THR A 149 3.47 9.42 -0.23
CA THR A 149 4.06 9.52 1.11
C THR A 149 4.74 8.23 1.51
N HIS A 150 4.21 7.09 1.06
CA HIS A 150 4.74 5.75 1.27
C HIS A 150 5.00 5.12 -0.08
N LEU A 151 6.24 4.73 -0.31
CA LEU A 151 6.69 4.10 -1.54
C LEU A 151 7.36 2.76 -1.21
N ASP A 152 6.86 1.70 -1.82
CA ASP A 152 7.38 0.34 -1.67
C ASP A 152 7.86 -0.17 -3.03
N LEU A 153 9.15 -0.48 -3.12
CA LEU A 153 9.81 -0.82 -4.37
C LEU A 153 10.38 -2.22 -4.26
N TYR A 154 9.78 -3.12 -5.03
CA TYR A 154 10.25 -4.49 -5.16
C TYR A 154 11.20 -4.60 -6.35
N GLN A 155 12.40 -5.13 -6.13
CA GLN A 155 13.31 -5.48 -7.21
C GLN A 155 13.44 -7.01 -7.24
N GLU A 156 13.00 -7.64 -8.33
CA GLU A 156 13.15 -9.09 -8.52
C GLU A 156 14.56 -9.43 -9.03
N GLY A 157 15.46 -9.96 -8.20
CA GLY A 157 16.74 -10.53 -8.67
C GLY A 157 18.01 -9.81 -8.21
N VAL A 158 19.16 -10.39 -8.53
CA VAL A 158 20.44 -10.20 -7.81
C VAL A 158 21.32 -9.06 -8.37
N GLU A 159 20.87 -8.32 -9.39
CA GLU A 159 21.70 -7.26 -9.95
C GLU A 159 21.87 -6.09 -8.97
N ARG A 160 23.14 -5.84 -8.61
CA ARG A 160 23.55 -4.71 -7.77
C ARG A 160 23.29 -3.41 -8.54
N SER A 161 22.20 -2.72 -8.22
CA SER A 161 21.95 -1.36 -8.69
C SER A 161 22.97 -0.39 -8.09
N SER A 162 23.21 0.73 -8.75
CA SER A 162 24.05 1.81 -8.26
C SER A 162 23.19 2.90 -7.61
N TRP A 163 23.72 3.73 -6.72
CA TRP A 163 22.96 4.86 -6.15
C TRP A 163 22.40 5.81 -7.22
N VAL A 164 23.10 5.96 -8.35
CA VAL A 164 22.68 6.83 -9.46
C VAL A 164 21.23 6.54 -9.87
N ASP A 165 20.85 5.26 -9.87
CA ASP A 165 19.51 4.79 -10.23
C ASP A 165 18.41 5.22 -9.23
N TRP A 166 18.80 5.59 -8.00
CA TRP A 166 17.91 5.91 -6.88
C TRP A 166 17.87 7.39 -6.49
N SER A 167 18.78 8.20 -7.04
CA SER A 167 18.91 9.64 -6.72
C SER A 167 17.61 10.43 -6.92
N HIS A 168 16.75 10.00 -7.84
CA HIS A 168 15.44 10.62 -8.07
C HIS A 168 14.47 10.50 -6.90
N LEU A 169 14.67 9.59 -5.96
CA LEU A 169 13.86 9.51 -4.73
C LEU A 169 13.93 10.82 -3.94
N ALA A 170 15.08 11.50 -3.93
CA ALA A 170 15.24 12.78 -3.25
C ALA A 170 14.36 13.89 -3.85
N SER A 171 13.89 13.73 -5.09
CA SER A 171 13.00 14.69 -5.75
C SER A 171 11.53 14.55 -5.35
N LEU A 172 11.15 13.46 -4.66
CA LEU A 172 9.75 13.19 -4.30
C LEU A 172 9.30 14.11 -3.14
N PRO A 173 8.42 15.08 -3.39
CA PRO A 173 8.20 16.18 -2.45
C PRO A 173 7.35 15.81 -1.23
N ALA A 174 6.68 14.66 -1.22
CA ALA A 174 5.86 14.19 -0.12
C ALA A 174 6.39 12.90 0.53
N LEU A 175 7.48 12.33 0.00
CA LEU A 175 7.98 11.04 0.44
C LEU A 175 8.49 11.12 1.88
N THR A 176 7.93 10.26 2.74
CA THR A 176 8.29 10.16 4.16
C THR A 176 8.59 8.71 4.56
N HIS A 177 8.06 7.74 3.82
CA HIS A 177 8.18 6.33 4.09
C HIS A 177 8.67 5.63 2.83
N LEU A 178 9.79 4.93 2.94
CA LEU A 178 10.38 4.18 1.84
C LEU A 178 10.60 2.74 2.28
N CYS A 179 10.17 1.80 1.46
CA CYS A 179 10.41 0.37 1.62
C CYS A 179 11.13 -0.12 0.38
N LEU A 180 12.20 -0.87 0.60
CA LEU A 180 13.06 -1.43 -0.43
C LEU A 180 13.18 -2.93 -0.14
N SER A 181 13.15 -3.76 -1.18
CA SER A 181 13.42 -5.19 -1.05
C SER A 181 14.90 -5.48 -0.71
N GLU A 182 15.18 -6.75 -0.40
CA GLU A 182 16.42 -7.32 0.18
C GLU A 182 17.74 -6.97 -0.53
N THR A 183 17.68 -6.41 -1.74
CA THR A 183 18.85 -6.26 -2.63
C THR A 183 19.68 -5.01 -2.37
N MET A 184 19.30 -4.19 -1.38
CA MET A 184 19.98 -2.92 -1.13
C MET A 184 21.31 -3.11 -0.37
N SER A 185 22.41 -2.63 -0.97
CA SER A 185 23.69 -2.54 -0.26
C SER A 185 23.66 -1.48 0.84
N SER A 186 24.47 -1.64 1.90
CA SER A 186 24.61 -0.64 2.97
C SER A 186 25.07 0.74 2.45
N GLY A 187 25.79 0.78 1.32
CA GLY A 187 26.15 2.02 0.63
C GLY A 187 24.94 2.78 0.10
N ILE A 188 24.06 2.11 -0.65
CA ILE A 188 22.82 2.70 -1.17
C ILE A 188 21.95 3.18 -0.03
N LEU A 189 21.77 2.38 1.03
CA LEU A 189 20.98 2.79 2.20
C LEU A 189 21.53 4.07 2.84
N ARG A 190 22.86 4.17 3.00
CA ARG A 190 23.50 5.38 3.52
C ARG A 190 23.22 6.57 2.62
N ASP A 191 23.32 6.40 1.31
CA ASP A 191 23.14 7.47 0.34
C ASP A 191 21.66 7.93 0.29
N VAL A 192 20.68 7.00 0.35
CA VAL A 192 19.24 7.30 0.56
C VAL A 192 19.05 8.17 1.80
N LEU A 193 19.61 7.75 2.94
CA LEU A 193 19.41 8.46 4.20
C LEU A 193 20.04 9.86 4.18
N ALA A 194 21.17 10.03 3.48
CA ALA A 194 21.85 11.30 3.34
C ALA A 194 21.10 12.27 2.41
N GLU A 195 20.62 11.78 1.27
CA GLU A 195 19.99 12.62 0.23
C GLU A 195 18.49 12.83 0.43
N CYS A 196 17.83 11.98 1.23
CA CYS A 196 16.40 12.07 1.52
C CYS A 196 16.15 12.44 3.01
N PRO A 197 16.43 13.69 3.43
CA PRO A 197 16.32 14.09 4.84
C PRO A 197 14.88 14.09 5.37
N ARG A 198 13.88 14.10 4.48
CA ARG A 198 12.45 14.08 4.83
C ARG A 198 11.91 12.70 5.17
N LEU A 199 12.67 11.64 4.88
CA LEU A 199 12.27 10.29 5.26
C LEU A 199 12.17 10.21 6.78
N ALA A 200 11.04 9.68 7.25
CA ALA A 200 10.75 9.39 8.64
C ALA A 200 11.05 7.91 8.95
N VAL A 201 10.82 7.02 7.98
CA VAL A 201 11.03 5.56 8.08
C VAL A 201 11.62 5.06 6.77
N VAL A 202 12.64 4.20 6.89
CA VAL A 202 13.23 3.44 5.78
C VAL A 202 13.23 1.97 6.17
N ILE A 203 12.50 1.16 5.41
CA ILE A 203 12.33 -0.27 5.63
C ILE A 203 13.15 -1.03 4.60
N THR A 204 13.95 -1.98 5.07
CA THR A 204 14.38 -3.10 4.23
C THR A 204 13.55 -4.30 4.61
N ILE A 205 12.69 -4.74 3.69
CA ILE A 205 11.81 -5.88 3.92
C ILE A 205 12.52 -7.16 3.48
N TRP A 206 12.34 -8.23 4.24
CA TRP A 206 12.94 -9.56 4.01
C TRP A 206 11.85 -10.62 4.16
N TRP A 207 12.00 -11.77 3.52
CA TRP A 207 11.06 -12.87 3.74
C TRP A 207 11.30 -13.53 5.11
N SER A 208 10.25 -14.14 5.67
CA SER A 208 10.32 -14.79 7.00
C SER A 208 11.30 -15.96 7.06
N HIS A 209 11.74 -16.51 5.93
CA HIS A 209 12.75 -17.56 5.89
C HIS A 209 14.18 -17.01 5.82
N GLU A 210 14.34 -15.69 5.71
CA GLU A 210 15.63 -14.99 5.53
C GLU A 210 16.04 -14.20 6.78
N VAL A 211 15.55 -14.62 7.96
CA VAL A 211 15.82 -13.92 9.22
C VAL A 211 17.33 -13.89 9.52
N GLU A 212 18.06 -14.93 9.14
CA GLU A 212 19.50 -15.03 9.35
C GLU A 212 20.25 -14.03 8.46
N GLU A 213 19.89 -13.94 7.18
CA GLU A 213 20.43 -13.00 6.20
C GLU A 213 20.14 -11.55 6.61
N ALA A 214 18.91 -11.26 7.03
CA ALA A 214 18.53 -9.95 7.55
C ALA A 214 19.37 -9.58 8.79
N THR A 215 19.62 -10.54 9.67
CA THR A 215 20.44 -10.34 10.88
C THR A 215 21.91 -10.11 10.51
N LEU A 216 22.46 -10.85 9.55
CA LEU A 216 23.81 -10.64 9.05
C LEU A 216 23.94 -9.27 8.38
N PHE A 217 22.97 -8.89 7.54
CA PHE A 217 22.93 -7.56 6.93
C PHE A 217 22.90 -6.46 7.99
N ALA A 218 22.10 -6.61 9.05
CA ALA A 218 22.05 -5.68 10.18
C ALA A 218 23.44 -5.44 10.81
N GLN A 219 24.26 -6.48 10.91
CA GLN A 219 25.62 -6.39 11.46
C GLN A 219 26.58 -5.63 10.54
N THR A 220 26.30 -5.58 9.23
CA THR A 220 27.09 -4.80 8.26
C THR A 220 26.73 -3.32 8.24
N LEU A 221 25.62 -2.93 8.87
CA LEU A 221 25.18 -1.54 8.93
C LEU A 221 26.09 -0.74 9.85
N THR A 222 26.74 0.28 9.29
CA THR A 222 27.60 1.22 10.03
C THR A 222 26.86 2.47 10.51
N THR A 223 25.56 2.58 10.17
CA THR A 223 24.72 3.71 10.56
C THR A 223 24.15 3.53 11.96
N THR A 224 23.73 4.62 12.60
CA THR A 224 22.91 4.62 13.84
C THR A 224 21.59 5.37 13.64
N ASP A 225 21.25 5.62 12.37
CA ASP A 225 20.06 6.38 12.01
C ASP A 225 18.80 5.67 12.54
N HIS A 226 17.99 6.42 13.30
CA HIS A 226 16.78 5.88 13.92
C HIS A 226 15.68 5.56 12.92
N ARG A 227 15.79 6.06 11.68
CA ARG A 227 14.79 5.85 10.62
C ARG A 227 14.83 4.44 10.02
N VAL A 228 15.95 3.73 10.18
CA VAL A 228 16.16 2.40 9.56
C VAL A 228 15.47 1.31 10.36
N VAL A 229 14.69 0.49 9.66
CA VAL A 229 14.02 -0.71 10.15
C VAL A 229 14.29 -1.87 9.20
N LEU A 230 14.77 -2.99 9.74
CA LEU A 230 14.89 -4.28 9.06
C LEU A 230 13.71 -5.12 9.52
N MET A 231 12.85 -5.55 8.61
CA MET A 231 11.62 -6.25 8.96
C MET A 231 11.47 -7.50 8.11
N THR A 232 11.04 -8.58 8.76
CA THR A 232 10.71 -9.84 8.10
C THR A 232 9.21 -9.96 7.96
N VAL A 233 8.72 -10.38 6.79
CA VAL A 233 7.31 -10.63 6.54
C VAL A 233 7.09 -12.06 6.03
N SER A 234 6.02 -12.69 6.49
CA SER A 234 5.58 -14.00 5.99
C SER A 234 4.86 -13.88 4.65
N SER A 235 4.09 -12.80 4.47
CA SER A 235 3.26 -12.57 3.29
C SER A 235 3.00 -11.07 3.12
N CYS A 236 3.48 -10.49 2.02
CA CYS A 236 3.18 -9.09 1.68
C CYS A 236 1.69 -8.87 1.38
N SER A 237 1.00 -9.89 0.86
CA SER A 237 -0.43 -9.77 0.56
C SER A 237 -1.28 -9.73 1.83
N GLU A 238 -1.01 -10.61 2.79
CA GLU A 238 -1.72 -10.60 4.08
C GLU A 238 -1.52 -9.27 4.81
N ASP A 239 -0.31 -8.74 4.79
CA ASP A 239 -0.01 -7.48 5.47
C ASP A 239 -0.64 -6.25 4.78
N TRP A 240 -0.63 -6.24 3.45
CA TRP A 240 -1.34 -5.21 2.69
C TRP A 240 -2.84 -5.25 2.95
N ASP A 241 -3.44 -6.45 3.05
CA ASP A 241 -4.85 -6.63 3.35
C ASP A 241 -5.21 -6.05 4.71
N ILE A 242 -4.40 -6.34 5.73
CA ILE A 242 -4.53 -5.75 7.07
C ILE A 242 -4.54 -4.22 6.96
N GLY A 243 -3.60 -3.63 6.23
CA GLY A 243 -3.53 -2.18 6.03
C GLY A 243 -4.70 -1.59 5.25
N ALA A 244 -5.17 -2.30 4.22
CA ALA A 244 -6.31 -1.89 3.40
C ALA A 244 -7.65 -1.93 4.18
N GLU A 245 -7.75 -2.84 5.15
CA GLU A 245 -8.89 -2.94 6.07
C GLU A 245 -8.77 -1.99 7.29
N GLY A 246 -7.66 -1.27 7.41
CA GLY A 246 -7.42 -0.28 8.47
C GLY A 246 -6.82 -0.85 9.76
N GLY A 247 -6.25 -2.06 9.70
CA GLY A 247 -5.42 -2.63 10.75
C GLY A 247 -3.96 -2.14 10.70
N ASP A 248 -3.14 -2.68 11.61
CA ASP A 248 -1.72 -2.32 11.75
C ASP A 248 -0.86 -3.10 10.74
N ASP A 249 -0.72 -2.55 9.53
CA ASP A 249 0.22 -3.01 8.50
C ASP A 249 1.69 -2.85 8.92
N PHE A 250 2.61 -3.31 8.07
CA PHE A 250 4.04 -3.26 8.31
C PHE A 250 4.52 -1.81 8.45
N TRP A 251 3.86 -0.85 7.79
CA TRP A 251 4.16 0.58 7.95
C TRP A 251 3.87 1.04 9.37
N ALA A 252 2.68 0.75 9.91
CA ALA A 252 2.31 1.10 11.28
C ALA A 252 3.26 0.48 12.33
N ARG A 253 3.67 -0.78 12.10
CA ARG A 253 4.65 -1.45 12.97
C ARG A 253 6.04 -0.81 12.89
N ALA A 254 6.49 -0.45 11.69
CA ALA A 254 7.77 0.23 11.49
C ALA A 254 7.78 1.65 12.10
N GLU A 255 6.70 2.42 11.94
CA GLU A 255 6.54 3.74 12.58
C GLU A 255 6.62 3.63 14.10
N THR A 256 5.94 2.65 14.68
CA THR A 256 5.99 2.36 16.12
C THR A 256 7.42 2.03 16.55
N PHE A 257 8.13 1.17 15.81
CA PHE A 257 9.51 0.82 16.09
C PHE A 257 10.44 2.05 16.06
N VAL A 258 10.35 2.87 15.01
CA VAL A 258 11.13 4.12 14.89
C VAL A 258 10.79 5.10 16.02
N ALA A 259 9.53 5.24 16.39
CA ALA A 259 9.12 6.10 17.50
C ALA A 259 9.73 5.66 18.84
N ARG A 260 9.74 4.35 19.12
CA ARG A 260 10.39 3.78 20.32
C ARG A 260 11.89 3.98 20.33
N LYS A 261 12.54 3.83 19.17
CA LYS A 261 13.97 4.11 18.97
C LYS A 261 14.33 5.58 19.23
N ARG A 262 13.50 6.52 18.75
CA ARG A 262 13.65 7.96 19.03
C ARG A 262 13.51 8.30 20.53
N LYS A 263 12.67 7.56 21.26
CA LYS A 263 12.50 7.69 22.71
C LYS A 263 13.61 7.02 23.53
N GLY A 264 14.49 6.23 22.91
CA GLY A 264 15.53 5.47 23.59
C GLY A 264 15.03 4.19 24.28
N GLU A 265 13.81 3.74 23.96
CA GLU A 265 13.26 2.48 24.46
C GLU A 265 13.85 1.25 23.74
N ILE A 266 14.45 1.49 22.56
CA ILE A 266 15.15 0.52 21.73
C ILE A 266 16.55 1.08 21.44
N GLU A 267 17.57 0.23 21.49
CA GLU A 267 18.95 0.63 21.20
C GLU A 267 19.10 1.18 19.78
N LYS A 268 19.97 2.19 19.58
CA LYS A 268 20.13 2.87 18.28
C LYS A 268 20.67 1.97 17.17
N ASN A 269 21.38 0.91 17.53
CA ASN A 269 21.92 -0.11 16.63
C ASN A 269 21.00 -1.33 16.48
N CYS A 270 19.85 -1.36 17.17
CA CYS A 270 18.82 -2.35 16.93
C CYS A 270 17.99 -1.90 15.72
N PHE A 271 18.07 -2.68 14.64
CA PHE A 271 17.33 -2.44 13.40
C PHE A 271 16.25 -3.49 13.15
N VAL A 272 16.42 -4.71 13.68
CA VAL A 272 15.55 -5.85 13.38
C VAL A 272 14.25 -5.77 14.17
N LEU A 273 13.16 -5.52 13.47
CA LEU A 273 11.79 -5.71 13.95
C LEU A 273 11.36 -7.13 13.62
N LYS A 274 11.20 -7.95 14.67
CA LYS A 274 10.63 -9.30 14.51
C LYS A 274 9.13 -9.16 14.25
N GLY A 275 8.69 -9.69 13.11
CA GLY A 275 7.28 -9.79 12.73
C GLY A 275 6.48 -10.71 13.66
#